data_AF-A0A927VSK0-F1
#
_entry.id   AF-A0A927VSK0-F1
#
_cell.length_a   1.000
_cell.length_b   1.000
_cell.length_c   1.000
_cell.angle_alpha   90.00
_cell.angle_beta   90.00
_cell.angle_gamma   90.00
#
_symmetry.space_group_name_H-M   'P 1'
#
loop_
_entity.id
_entity.type
_entity.pdbx_description
1 polymer ?
#
loop_
_entity_poly.entity_id
_entity_poly.type
_entity_poly.pdbx_seq_one_letter_code
_entity_poly.pdbx_strand_id
1 'polypeptide(L)' 'MKIILCGKGGCGKSTITTLLARAYERAGKNVLVVDSDESNFGLHRQLGFELPQ' A
#
# COMPACT_ATOMS: atom_id res chain seq x y z
N MET A 1 -12.04 6.87 7.29
CA MET A 1 -10.72 7.43 7.68
C MET A 1 -9.87 7.56 6.43
N LYS A 2 -9.02 8.59 6.32
CA LYS A 2 -8.09 8.78 5.19
C LYS A 2 -6.67 8.93 5.76
N ILE A 3 -5.71 8.20 5.20
CA ILE A 3 -4.30 8.20 5.65
C ILE A 3 -3.42 8.48 4.43
N ILE A 4 -2.40 9.33 4.60
CA ILE A 4 -1.37 9.59 3.60
C ILE A 4 -0.03 9.16 4.20
N LEU A 5 0.76 8.38 3.44
CA LEU A 5 2.11 7.99 3.82
C LEU A 5 3.12 8.65 2.89
N CYS A 6 4.01 9.48 3.46
CA CYS A 6 5.04 10.21 2.74
C CYS A 6 6.43 9.94 3.35
N GLY A 7 7.49 10.12 2.55
CA GLY A 7 8.86 9.88 2.99
C GLY A 7 9.82 9.54 1.84
N LYS A 8 11.12 9.58 2.11
CA LYS A 8 12.18 9.31 1.11
C LYS A 8 12.09 7.86 0.57
N GLY A 9 12.77 7.62 -0.55
CA GLY A 9 12.92 6.26 -1.09
C GLY A 9 13.53 5.31 -0.05
N GLY A 10 13.05 4.07 0.01
CA GLY A 10 13.57 3.05 0.94
C GLY A 10 13.16 3.20 2.41
N CYS A 11 12.43 4.24 2.82
CA CYS A 11 12.04 4.42 4.23
C CYS A 11 10.89 3.49 4.71
N GLY A 12 10.44 2.55 3.87
CA GLY A 12 9.45 1.54 4.23
C GLY A 12 7.98 1.89 3.98
N LYS A 13 7.67 2.96 3.23
CA LYS A 13 6.29 3.41 2.95
C LYS A 13 5.39 2.28 2.45
N SER A 14 5.77 1.64 1.34
CA SER A 14 4.98 0.57 0.71
C SER A 14 4.75 -0.61 1.66
N THR A 15 5.75 -0.95 2.47
CA THR A 15 5.65 -2.00 3.50
C THR A 15 4.60 -1.63 4.54
N ILE A 16 4.64 -0.41 5.06
CA ILE A 16 3.65 0.08 6.05
C ILE A 16 2.26 0.17 5.41
N THR A 17 2.13 0.66 4.16
CA THR A 17 0.87 0.68 3.42
C THR A 17 0.25 -0.71 3.36
N THR A 18 1.04 -1.72 2.98
CA THR A 18 0.58 -3.11 2.85
C THR A 18 0.13 -3.69 4.19
N LEU A 19 0.91 -3.46 5.25
CA LEU A 19 0.57 -3.95 6.59
C LEU A 19 -0.70 -3.28 7.13
N LEU A 20 -0.84 -1.97 6.97
CA LEU A 20 -2.05 -1.25 7.35
C LEU A 20 -3.28 -1.74 6.58
N ALA A 21 -3.16 -1.91 5.26
CA ALA A 21 -4.26 -2.38 4.43
C ALA A 21 -4.77 -3.75 4.89
N ARG A 22 -3.85 -4.72 5.11
CA ARG A 22 -4.19 -6.05 5.62
C ARG A 22 -4.76 -6.02 7.03
N ALA A 23 -4.24 -5.17 7.90
CA ALA A 23 -4.75 -5.05 9.26
C ALA A 23 -6.19 -4.51 9.30
N TYR A 24 -6.50 -3.50 8.48
CA TYR A 24 -7.85 -2.96 8.38
C TYR A 24 -8.83 -3.91 7.71
N GLU A 25 -8.41 -4.62 6.67
CA GLU A 25 -9.21 -5.65 6.02
C GLU A 25 -9.58 -6.77 7.02
N ARG A 26 -8.61 -7.30 7.78
CA ARG A 26 -8.86 -8.28 8.86
C ARG A 26 -9.76 -7.76 9.97
N ALA A 27 -9.82 -6.44 10.17
CA ALA A 27 -10.74 -5.80 11.10
C ALA A 27 -12.14 -5.56 10.50
N GLY A 28 -12.45 -6.15 9.33
CA GLY A 28 -13.73 -6.04 8.65
C GLY A 28 -13.99 -4.69 8.00
N LYS A 29 -12.94 -3.93 7.66
CA LYS A 29 -13.07 -2.63 6.99
C LYS A 29 -12.89 -2.77 5.48
N ASN A 30 -13.68 -2.01 4.73
CA ASN A 30 -13.43 -1.80 3.31
C ASN A 30 -12.22 -0.86 3.13
N VAL A 31 -11.18 -1.36 2.47
CA VAL A 31 -9.92 -0.65 2.28
C VAL A 31 -9.72 -0.33 0.80
N LEU A 32 -9.39 0.92 0.50
CA LEU A 32 -8.89 1.35 -0.80
C LEU A 32 -7.45 1.81 -0.64
N VAL A 33 -6.54 1.17 -1.38
CA VAL A 33 -5.14 1.60 -1.48
C VAL A 33 -4.97 2.35 -2.79
N VAL A 34 -4.38 3.54 -2.73
CA VAL A 34 -4.02 4.33 -3.91
C VAL A 34 -2.51 4.46 -3.94
N ASP A 35 -1.89 3.96 -5.00
CA ASP A 35 -0.45 4.14 -5.25
C ASP A 35 -0.23 5.39 -6.10
N SER A 36 0.60 6.30 -5.62
CA SER A 36 1.03 7.50 -6.34
C SER A 36 2.56 7.60 -6.41
N ASP A 37 3.27 6.52 -6.05
CA ASP A 37 4.74 6.48 -6.07
C ASP A 37 5.22 5.85 -7.39
N GLU A 38 5.47 6.71 -8.40
CA GLU A 38 5.98 6.29 -9.71
C GLU A 38 7.40 5.71 -9.64
N SER A 39 8.14 5.95 -8.54
CA SER A 39 9.52 5.51 -8.42
C SER A 39 9.66 4.02 -8.07
N ASN A 40 8.59 3.37 -7.62
CA ASN A 40 8.64 2.00 -7.15
C ASN A 40 7.35 1.21 -7.43
N PHE A 41 7.36 0.43 -8.52
CA PHE A 41 6.27 -0.49 -8.86
C PHE A 41 6.12 -1.69 -7.91
N GLY A 42 6.75 -1.72 -6.74
CA GLY A 42 6.74 -2.89 -5.85
C GLY A 42 5.44 -3.12 -5.06
N LEU A 43 4.55 -2.13 -4.94
CA LEU A 43 3.41 -2.20 -4.03
C LEU A 43 2.37 -3.25 -4.43
N HIS A 44 2.04 -3.37 -5.72
CA HIS A 44 1.08 -4.38 -6.21
C HIS A 44 1.51 -5.80 -5.79
N ARG A 45 2.80 -6.12 -5.93
CA ARG A 45 3.37 -7.41 -5.51
C ARG A 45 3.27 -7.63 -4.00
N GLN A 46 3.51 -6.59 -3.20
CA GLN A 46 3.38 -6.69 -1.73
C GLN A 46 1.94 -6.95 -1.31
N LEU A 47 0.97 -6.36 -2.01
CA LEU A 47 -0.45 -6.60 -1.80
C LEU A 47 -0.90 -7.97 -2.31
N GLY A 48 -0.14 -8.59 -3.23
CA GLY A 48 -0.43 -9.90 -3.81
C GLY A 48 -1.24 -9.82 -5.11
N PHE A 49 -1.21 -8.68 -5.78
CA PHE A 49 -1.84 -8.48 -7.09
C PHE A 49 -0.85 -8.75 -8.22
N GLU A 50 -1.39 -9.11 -9.38
CA GLU A 50 -0.64 -9.09 -10.64
C GLU A 50 -0.45 -7.64 -11.12
N LEU A 51 0.46 -7.43 -12.07
CA LEU A 51 0.59 -6.13 -12.72
C LEU A 51 -0.73 -5.81 -13.46
N PRO A 52 -1.31 -4.61 -13.27
CA PRO A 52 -2.42 -4.19 -14.10
C PRO A 52 -2.00 -4.16 -15.58
N GLN A 53 -2.87 -4.64 -16.46
CA GLN A 53 -2.69 -4.58 -17.93
C GLN A 53 -2.89 -3.15 -18.45
#